data_AF-A0A0F9T4Q2-F1
#
_entry.id   AF-A0A0F9T4Q2-F1
#
_cell.length_a   1.000
_cell.length_b   1.000
_cell.length_c   1.000
_cell.angle_alpha   90.00
_cell.angle_beta   90.00
_cell.angle_gamma   90.00
#
_symmetry.space_group_name_H-M   'P 1'
#
loop_
_entity.id
_entity.type
_entity.pdbx_description
1 polymer ?
#
loop_
_entity_poly.entity_id
_entity_poly.type
_entity_poly.pdbx_seq_one_letter_code
_entity_poly.pdbx_strand_id
1 'polypeptide(L)' 'MNRHQIADLYDSFSENQQNIPRAEFIKRAMNTMNPVRCKKILNIMVEKKHQGRIQRTVIDSAITRGA' A
#
# COMPACT_ATOMS: atom_id res chain seq x y z
N MET A 1 -15.07 -10.92 -4.14
CA MET A 1 -16.04 -9.81 -4.25
C MET A 1 -15.85 -9.15 -5.61
N ASN A 2 -16.92 -8.90 -6.37
CA ASN A 2 -16.86 -8.22 -7.66
C ASN A 2 -17.14 -6.70 -7.50
N ARG A 3 -16.99 -5.92 -8.58
CA ARG A 3 -17.17 -4.46 -8.54
C ARG A 3 -18.55 -4.03 -8.04
N HIS A 4 -19.62 -4.75 -8.41
CA HIS A 4 -20.98 -4.44 -7.98
C HIS A 4 -21.13 -4.61 -6.47
N GLN A 5 -20.65 -5.74 -5.92
CA GLN A 5 -20.71 -6.01 -4.48
C GLN A 5 -19.96 -4.97 -3.63
N ILE A 6 -18.87 -4.38 -4.15
CA ILE A 6 -18.14 -3.30 -3.47
C ILE A 6 -18.92 -1.98 -3.50
N ALA A 7 -19.59 -1.72 -4.63
CA ALA A 7 -20.46 -0.56 -4.79
C ALA A 7 -21.63 -0.63 -3.81
N ASP A 8 -22.30 -1.78 -3.74
CA ASP A 8 -23.43 -2.01 -2.83
C ASP A 8 -23.00 -1.87 -1.37
N LEU A 9 -21.78 -2.30 -1.02
CA LEU A 9 -21.21 -2.10 0.31
C LEU A 9 -21.01 -0.61 0.62
N TYR A 10 -20.48 0.18 -0.33
CA TYR A 10 -20.31 1.63 -0.15
C TYR A 10 -21.66 2.34 0.05
N ASP A 11 -22.64 1.97 -0.78
CA ASP A 11 -23.99 2.56 -0.77
C ASP A 11 -24.78 2.15 0.50
N SER A 12 -24.34 1.12 1.25
CA SER A 12 -24.92 0.72 2.53
C SER A 12 -24.52 1.61 3.72
N PHE A 13 -23.45 2.41 3.59
CA PHE A 13 -23.03 3.35 4.63
C PHE A 13 -23.80 4.66 4.49
N SER A 14 -24.21 5.23 5.62
CA SER A 14 -24.85 6.55 5.64
C SER A 14 -23.87 7.65 5.20
N GLU A 15 -24.36 8.78 4.66
CA GLU A 15 -23.51 9.82 4.05
C GLU A 15 -22.42 10.35 5.00
N ASN A 16 -22.72 10.45 6.30
CA ASN A 16 -21.78 10.83 7.35
C ASN A 16 -20.65 9.82 7.61
N GLN A 17 -20.73 8.60 7.08
CA GLN A 17 -19.70 7.56 7.14
C GLN A 17 -18.90 7.44 5.84
N GLN A 18 -19.33 8.12 4.77
CA GLN A 18 -18.71 8.10 3.46
C GLN A 18 -17.57 9.13 3.36
N ASN A 19 -16.45 8.83 4.03
CA ASN A 19 -15.29 9.74 4.12
C ASN A 19 -14.53 9.96 2.80
N ILE A 20 -14.77 9.14 1.78
CA ILE A 20 -14.09 9.21 0.48
C ILE A 20 -15.09 9.00 -0.65
N PRO A 21 -14.87 9.57 -1.85
CA PRO A 21 -15.77 9.36 -2.98
C PRO A 21 -15.90 7.89 -3.40
N ARG A 22 -17.11 7.49 -3.79
CA ARG A 22 -17.46 6.13 -4.26
C ARG A 22 -16.46 5.52 -5.24
N ALA A 23 -16.02 6.29 -6.24
CA ALA A 23 -15.07 5.82 -7.24
C ALA A 23 -13.70 5.45 -6.64
N GLU A 24 -13.24 6.24 -5.67
CA GLU A 24 -11.96 6.03 -4.99
C GLU A 24 -12.05 4.84 -4.02
N PHE A 25 -13.18 4.68 -3.33
CA PHE A 25 -13.45 3.49 -2.50
C PHE A 25 -13.40 2.21 -3.34
N ILE A 26 -14.13 2.16 -4.47
CA ILE A 26 -14.17 1.00 -5.35
C ILE A 26 -12.77 0.66 -5.88
N LYS A 27 -12.00 1.67 -6.29
CA LYS A 27 -10.63 1.49 -6.78
C LYS A 27 -9.72 0.90 -5.70
N ARG A 28 -9.79 1.41 -4.46
CA ARG A 28 -8.99 0.91 -3.33
C ARG A 28 -9.38 -0.51 -2.96
N ALA A 29 -10.67 -0.79 -2.79
CA ALA A 29 -11.17 -2.13 -2.47
C ALA A 29 -10.76 -3.16 -3.53
N MET A 30 -10.91 -2.84 -4.82
CA MET A 30 -10.47 -3.69 -5.93
C MET A 30 -8.96 -3.94 -5.94
N ASN A 31 -8.15 -2.93 -5.59
CA ASN A 31 -6.70 -3.09 -5.51
C ASN A 31 -6.27 -3.97 -4.33
N THR A 32 -6.89 -3.80 -3.17
CA THR A 32 -6.61 -4.61 -1.96
C THR A 32 -7.03 -6.06 -2.15
N MET A 33 -8.15 -6.32 -2.84
CA MET A 33 -8.63 -7.67 -3.11
C MET A 33 -7.92 -8.36 -4.29
N ASN A 34 -7.05 -7.68 -5.03
CA ASN A 34 -6.28 -8.31 -6.09
C ASN A 34 -4.97 -8.86 -5.49
N PRO A 35 -4.87 -10.18 -5.21
CA PRO A 35 -3.70 -10.75 -4.54
C PRO A 35 -2.42 -10.57 -5.36
N VAL A 36 -2.50 -10.49 -6.69
CA VAL A 36 -1.36 -10.24 -7.57
C VAL A 36 -0.83 -8.81 -7.39
N ARG A 37 -1.74 -7.81 -7.33
CA ARG A 37 -1.35 -6.41 -7.07
C ARG A 37 -0.87 -6.21 -5.63
N CYS A 38 -1.53 -6.82 -4.65
CA CYS A 38 -1.09 -6.81 -3.26
C CYS A 38 0.31 -7.40 -3.10
N LYS A 39 0.59 -8.55 -3.73
CA LYS A 39 1.93 -9.17 -3.74
C LYS A 39 2.97 -8.26 -4.39
N LYS A 40 2.64 -7.59 -5.50
CA LYS A 40 3.54 -6.64 -6.17
C LYS A 40 3.87 -5.43 -5.28
N ILE A 41 2.89 -4.86 -4.59
CA ILE A 41 3.09 -3.74 -3.66
C ILE A 41 3.95 -4.19 -2.47
N LEU A 42 3.65 -5.36 -1.88
CA LEU A 42 4.44 -5.91 -0.78
C LEU A 42 5.90 -6.16 -1.18
N ASN A 43 6.14 -6.72 -2.36
CA ASN A 43 7.49 -6.93 -2.88
C ASN A 43 8.25 -5.60 -3.05
N ILE A 44 7.62 -4.56 -3.61
CA ILE A 44 8.23 -3.23 -3.75
C ILE A 44 8.56 -2.63 -2.37
N MET A 45 7.68 -2.79 -1.38
CA MET A 45 7.93 -2.31 -0.02
C MET A 45 9.09 -3.05 0.65
N VAL A 46 9.19 -4.36 0.44
CA VAL A 46 10.31 -5.18 0.93
C VAL A 46 11.63 -4.78 0.28
N GLU A 47 11.64 -4.60 -1.05
CA GLU A 47 12.82 -4.14 -1.80
C GLU A 47 13.29 -2.77 -1.33
N LYS A 48 12.38 -1.79 -1.18
CA LYS A 48 12.72 -0.46 -0.66
C LYS A 48 13.28 -0.52 0.76
N LYS A 49 12.74 -1.37 1.63
CA LYS A 49 13.26 -1.58 2.99
C LYS A 49 14.67 -2.19 2.96
N HIS A 50 14.93 -3.12 2.06
CA HIS A 50 16.25 -3.71 1.88
C HIS A 50 17.28 -2.69 1.38
N GLN A 51 16.92 -1.89 0.37
CA GLN A 51 17.77 -0.82 -0.14
C GLN A 51 18.09 0.22 0.93
N GLY A 52 17.10 0.62 1.74
CA GLY A 52 17.33 1.54 2.87
C GLY A 52 18.30 0.97 3.92
N ARG A 53 18.25 -0.35 4.18
CA ARG A 53 19.22 -1.01 5.06
C ARG A 53 20.63 -1.00 4.48
N ILE A 54 20.78 -1.31 3.20
CA ILE A 54 22.10 -1.26 2.52
C ILE A 54 22.68 0.15 2.59
N GLN A 55 21.91 1.17 2.23
CA GLN A 55 22.37 2.56 2.30
C GLN A 55 22.83 2.95 3.70
N ARG A 56 22.08 2.55 4.74
CA ARG A 56 22.45 2.82 6.14
C ARG A 56 23.75 2.13 6.54
N THR A 57 23.92 0.85 6.18
CA THR A 57 25.16 0.12 6.41
C THR A 57 26.35 0.77 5.70
N VAL A 58 26.19 1.26 4.47
CA VAL A 58 27.25 1.98 3.74
C VAL A 58 27.64 3.27 4.45
N ILE A 59 26.67 4.07 4.90
CA ILE A 59 26.92 5.30 5.66
C ILE A 59 27.64 4.99 6.97
N ASP A 60 27.15 4.03 7.76
CA ASP A 60 27.77 3.63 9.02
C ASP A 60 29.22 3.15 8.81
N SER A 61 29.46 2.37 7.76
CA SER A 61 30.80 1.89 7.39
C SER A 61 31.75 3.03 6.99
N ALA A 62 31.24 4.06 6.30
CA ALA A 62 32.02 5.23 5.91
C ALA A 62 32.38 6.11 7.11
N ILE A 63 31.47 6.26 8.08
CA ILE A 63 31.72 6.99 9.33
C ILE A 63 32.79 6.26 10.16
N THR A 64 32.70 4.93 10.26
CA THR A 64 33.63 4.14 11.10
C THR A 64 35.06 4.02 10.52
N ARG A 65 35.27 4.27 9.22
CA ARG A 65 36.62 4.28 8.60
C ARG A 65 37.31 5.65 8.61
N GLY A 66 36.57 6.72 8.96
CA GLY A 66 37.09 8.09 9.03
C GLY A 66 37.49 8.54 10.45
N ALA A 67 37.34 7.66 11.45
CA ALA A 67 37.75 7.85 12.84
C ALA A 67 39.01 7.04 13.14
#